data_AF-A0A7S4NU90-F1
#
_entry.id   AF-A0A7S4NU90-F1
#
_cell.length_a   1.000
_cell.length_b   1.000
_cell.length_c   1.000
_cell.angle_alpha   90.00
_cell.angle_beta   90.00
_cell.angle_gamma   90.00
#
_symmetry.space_group_name_H-M   'P 1'
#
loop_
_entity.id
_entity.type
_entity.pdbx_description
1 polymer ?
#
loop_
_entity_poly.entity_id
_entity_poly.type
_entity_poly.pdbx_seq_one_letter_code
_entity_poly.pdbx_strand_id
1 'polypeptide(L)'
;IKDKYGAALSWGDLIVLAGTTAINSMGGPTLGFCGGRQDFRDPFESEELGPTHVQDEEYPCPVQGECESPLGTSTVGLIYVNPQGYLANGDPAQSAPQIRNVFARMSMNDTET
;
A
#
# COMPACT_ATOMS: atom_id res chain seq x y z
N ILE A 1 -4.46 -13.09 19.75
CA ILE A 1 -5.47 -11.99 19.85
C ILE A 1 -6.71 -12.32 19.05
N LYS A 2 -6.59 -12.62 17.74
CA LYS A 2 -7.73 -13.03 16.92
C LYS A 2 -8.56 -14.16 17.55
N ASP A 3 -7.94 -15.23 18.03
CA ASP A 3 -8.67 -16.35 18.66
C ASP A 3 -9.48 -15.95 19.90
N LYS A 4 -8.97 -14.97 20.67
CA LYS A 4 -9.64 -14.48 21.87
C LYS A 4 -10.91 -13.69 21.55
N TYR A 5 -10.90 -12.91 20.47
CA TYR A 5 -12.01 -12.02 20.11
C TYR A 5 -12.87 -12.58 18.97
N GLY A 6 -12.43 -13.64 18.29
CA GLY A 6 -13.19 -14.40 17.30
C GLY A 6 -13.81 -13.52 16.22
N ALA A 7 -15.09 -13.72 15.96
CA ALA A 7 -15.86 -12.99 14.96
C ALA A 7 -16.15 -11.52 15.33
N ALA A 8 -15.95 -11.12 16.59
CA ALA A 8 -16.17 -9.74 17.02
C ALA A 8 -15.05 -8.78 16.55
N LEU A 9 -13.95 -9.31 16.00
CA LEU A 9 -12.83 -8.53 15.48
C LEU A 9 -12.36 -9.13 14.16
N SER A 10 -12.52 -8.41 13.06
CA SER A 10 -12.01 -8.81 11.75
C SER A 10 -10.48 -8.73 11.71
N TRP A 11 -9.85 -9.49 10.83
CA TRP A 11 -8.43 -9.36 10.50
C TRP A 11 -8.12 -7.97 9.95
N GLY A 12 -8.97 -7.45 9.06
CA GLY A 12 -8.80 -6.10 8.51
C GLY A 12 -8.72 -5.03 9.61
N ASP A 13 -9.62 -5.09 10.59
CA ASP A 13 -9.57 -4.16 11.73
C ASP A 13 -8.40 -4.45 12.67
N LEU A 14 -8.08 -5.73 12.92
CA LEU A 14 -6.97 -6.11 13.80
C LEU A 14 -5.62 -5.61 13.27
N ILE A 15 -5.36 -5.73 11.97
CA ILE A 15 -4.10 -5.29 11.35
C ILE A 15 -3.92 -3.79 11.53
N VAL A 16 -4.94 -2.99 11.19
CA VAL A 16 -4.88 -1.53 11.30
C VAL A 16 -4.83 -1.10 12.78
N LEU A 17 -5.64 -1.72 13.64
CA LEU A 17 -5.67 -1.42 15.07
C LEU A 17 -4.32 -1.72 15.74
N ALA A 18 -3.63 -2.79 15.34
CA ALA A 18 -2.31 -3.11 15.85
C ALA A 18 -1.30 -1.98 15.54
N GLY A 19 -1.32 -1.44 14.32
CA GLY A 19 -0.50 -0.29 13.94
C GLY A 19 -0.82 0.96 14.75
N THR A 20 -2.10 1.32 14.87
CA THR A 20 -2.54 2.45 15.71
C THR A 20 -2.12 2.27 17.17
N THR A 21 -2.25 1.06 17.72
CA THR A 21 -1.87 0.74 19.09
C THR A 21 -0.36 0.85 19.30
N ALA A 22 0.43 0.38 18.33
CA ALA A 22 1.90 0.49 18.37
C ALA A 22 2.34 1.96 18.40
N ILE A 23 1.81 2.80 17.51
CA ILE A 23 2.10 4.24 17.46
C ILE A 23 1.76 4.90 18.81
N ASN A 24 0.56 4.63 19.34
CA ASN A 24 0.14 5.18 20.63
C ASN A 24 1.06 4.73 21.79
N SER A 25 1.43 3.44 21.81
CA SER A 25 2.30 2.88 22.86
C SER A 25 3.70 3.53 22.90
N MET A 26 4.17 4.04 21.76
CA MET A 26 5.45 4.73 21.63
C MET A 26 5.33 6.26 21.80
N GLY A 27 4.16 6.76 22.24
CA GLY A 27 3.91 8.20 22.45
C GLY A 27 3.64 8.99 21.17
N GLY A 28 3.32 8.31 20.07
CA GLY A 28 2.96 8.93 18.80
C GLY A 28 1.54 9.51 18.79
N PRO A 29 1.20 10.33 17.78
CA PRO A 29 -0.10 10.98 17.67
C PRO A 29 -1.21 9.97 17.36
N THR A 30 -2.40 10.21 17.92
CA THR A 30 -3.60 9.40 17.67
C THR A 30 -4.74 10.27 17.14
N LEU A 31 -5.23 9.98 15.93
CA LEU A 31 -6.36 10.71 15.32
C LEU A 31 -7.73 10.05 15.60
N GLY A 32 -7.74 8.79 16.05
CA GLY A 32 -8.95 7.99 16.28
C GLY A 32 -8.91 6.68 15.49
N PHE A 33 -9.74 5.70 15.87
CA PHE A 33 -9.86 4.42 15.16
C PHE A 33 -11.32 4.10 14.90
N CYS A 34 -11.63 3.71 13.66
CA CYS A 34 -12.95 3.21 13.25
C CYS A 34 -12.79 1.78 12.73
N GLY A 35 -13.51 0.85 13.35
CA GLY A 35 -13.66 -0.52 12.88
C GLY A 35 -14.83 -0.67 11.91
N GLY A 36 -15.12 -1.91 11.51
CA GLY A 36 -16.21 -2.25 10.60
C GLY A 36 -15.74 -2.88 9.28
N ARG A 37 -14.43 -3.12 9.12
CA ARG A 37 -13.95 -3.90 7.97
C ARG A 37 -14.46 -5.32 8.12
N GLN A 38 -15.07 -5.86 7.07
CA GLN A 38 -15.51 -7.25 7.05
C GLN A 38 -14.39 -8.10 6.46
N ASP A 39 -14.07 -9.21 7.13
CA ASP A 39 -13.12 -10.17 6.58
C ASP A 39 -13.72 -10.82 5.34
N PHE A 40 -12.92 -10.86 4.28
CA PHE A 40 -13.24 -11.61 3.10
C PHE A 40 -12.75 -13.05 3.24
N ARG A 41 -13.56 -14.02 2.81
CA ARG A 41 -13.29 -15.45 3.00
C ARG A 41 -12.46 -16.05 1.87
N ASP A 42 -12.70 -15.62 0.64
CA ASP A 42 -12.09 -16.22 -0.54
C ASP A 42 -10.92 -15.36 -1.05
N PRO A 43 -9.67 -15.85 -0.98
CA PRO A 43 -8.52 -15.07 -1.45
C PRO A 43 -8.52 -14.83 -2.96
N PHE A 44 -9.30 -15.58 -3.75
CA PHE A 44 -9.25 -15.53 -5.22
C PHE A 44 -10.20 -14.50 -5.86
N GLU A 45 -11.03 -13.81 -5.08
CA GLU A 45 -11.84 -12.69 -5.59
C GLU A 45 -11.11 -11.33 -5.54
N SER A 46 -9.86 -11.30 -5.04
CA SER A 46 -9.04 -10.09 -5.07
C SER A 46 -8.31 -9.96 -6.41
N GLU A 47 -8.16 -8.73 -6.88
CA GLU A 47 -7.31 -8.44 -8.04
C GLU A 47 -5.86 -8.82 -7.73
N GLU A 48 -5.27 -9.66 -8.58
CA GLU A 48 -3.86 -10.01 -8.45
C GLU A 48 -3.00 -8.82 -8.90
N LEU A 49 -2.39 -8.14 -7.93
CA LEU A 49 -1.31 -7.20 -8.18
C LEU A 49 -0.07 -8.05 -8.49
N GLY A 50 0.17 -8.25 -9.79
CA GLY A 50 1.05 -9.23 -10.39
C GLY A 50 2.54 -9.21 -10.01
N PRO A 51 3.44 -9.73 -10.85
CA PRO A 51 3.29 -9.90 -12.30
C PRO A 51 2.43 -11.12 -12.65
N THR A 52 1.29 -10.88 -13.29
CA THR A 52 0.38 -11.90 -13.82
C THR A 52 0.11 -11.57 -15.27
N HIS A 53 -0.28 -12.59 -16.05
CA HIS A 53 -0.62 -12.38 -17.45
C HIS A 53 -1.77 -11.37 -17.63
N VAL A 54 -2.76 -11.42 -16.73
CA VAL A 54 -3.90 -10.49 -16.72
C VAL A 54 -3.43 -9.07 -16.45
N GLN A 55 -2.54 -8.87 -15.46
CA GLN A 55 -1.99 -7.54 -15.18
C GLN A 55 -1.19 -7.01 -16.37
N ASP A 56 -0.36 -7.83 -17.01
CA ASP A 56 0.44 -7.38 -18.16
C ASP A 56 -0.42 -6.99 -19.37
N GLU A 57 -1.61 -7.57 -19.51
CA GLU A 57 -2.58 -7.22 -20.56
C GLU A 57 -3.41 -5.97 -20.23
N GLU A 58 -3.93 -5.85 -19.00
CA GLU A 58 -4.81 -4.75 -18.61
C GLU A 58 -4.04 -3.49 -18.14
N TYR A 59 -2.92 -3.69 -17.44
CA TYR A 59 -2.14 -2.65 -16.77
C TYR A 59 -0.64 -2.84 -17.05
N PRO A 60 -0.20 -2.69 -18.31
CA PRO A 60 1.17 -2.95 -18.69
C PRO A 60 2.13 -2.02 -17.97
N CYS A 61 3.23 -2.58 -17.46
CA CYS A 61 4.38 -1.83 -16.97
C CYS A 61 5.66 -2.30 -17.68
N PRO A 62 5.96 -1.72 -18.87
CA PRO A 62 7.11 -2.14 -19.68
C PRO A 62 8.45 -1.95 -18.98
N VAL A 63 8.57 -0.91 -18.14
CA VAL A 63 9.80 -0.58 -17.42
C VAL A 63 9.50 -0.45 -15.92
N GLN A 64 10.06 -1.36 -15.13
CA GLN A 64 9.93 -1.34 -13.67
C GLN A 64 10.62 -0.11 -13.10
N GLY A 65 9.84 0.74 -12.43
CA GLY A 65 10.22 2.08 -11.96
C GLY A 65 9.49 3.20 -12.69
N GLU A 66 8.83 2.91 -13.81
CA GLU A 66 8.10 3.86 -14.67
C GLU A 66 6.63 3.44 -14.88
N CYS A 67 6.08 2.56 -14.03
CA CYS A 67 4.67 2.17 -14.16
C CYS A 67 3.75 3.41 -14.04
N GLU A 68 2.74 3.49 -14.90
CA GLU A 68 1.80 4.63 -14.97
C GLU A 68 0.41 4.27 -14.42
N SER A 69 -0.45 5.29 -14.28
CA SER A 69 -1.86 5.11 -13.93
C SER A 69 -2.54 4.15 -14.94
N PRO A 70 -3.39 3.21 -14.49
CA PRO A 70 -4.03 3.15 -13.17
C PRO A 70 -3.24 2.41 -12.08
N LEU A 71 -2.00 1.97 -12.34
CA LEU A 71 -1.17 1.36 -11.29
C LEU A 71 -0.83 2.41 -10.22
N GLY A 72 -1.14 2.09 -8.97
CA GLY A 72 -0.79 2.93 -7.82
C GLY A 72 0.69 2.92 -7.47
N THR A 73 1.48 2.00 -8.03
CA THR A 73 2.92 1.83 -7.79
C THR A 73 3.74 2.21 -9.03
N SER A 74 5.01 2.56 -8.86
CA SER A 74 5.97 2.68 -9.96
C SER A 74 6.66 1.36 -10.32
N THR A 75 6.51 0.31 -9.51
CA THR A 75 7.12 -1.02 -9.72
C THR A 75 6.15 -2.10 -9.26
N VAL A 76 5.85 -3.04 -10.16
CA VAL A 76 4.95 -4.16 -9.89
C VAL A 76 5.48 -4.98 -8.70
N GLY A 77 4.60 -5.34 -7.77
CA GLY A 77 4.95 -6.05 -6.54
C GLY A 77 5.46 -5.16 -5.39
N LEU A 78 5.67 -3.86 -5.62
CA LEU A 78 5.91 -2.88 -4.56
C LEU A 78 4.65 -2.07 -4.25
N ILE A 79 4.57 -1.54 -3.03
CA ILE A 79 3.42 -0.72 -2.60
C ILE A 79 3.42 0.65 -3.29
N TYR A 80 4.59 1.32 -3.35
CA TYR A 80 4.71 2.69 -3.88
C TYR A 80 5.85 2.83 -4.88
N VAL A 81 7.09 2.87 -4.39
CA VAL A 81 8.30 3.09 -5.17
C VAL A 81 9.39 2.12 -4.74
N ASN A 82 10.42 1.98 -5.57
CA ASN A 82 11.62 1.23 -5.20
C ASN A 82 12.40 1.97 -4.09
N PRO A 83 12.66 1.35 -2.93
CA PRO A 83 13.41 1.97 -1.84
C PRO A 83 14.88 2.25 -2.19
N GLN A 84 15.43 1.62 -3.25
CA GLN A 84 16.76 1.92 -3.79
C GLN A 84 16.75 3.11 -4.76
N GLY A 85 15.61 3.79 -4.92
CA GLY A 85 15.44 4.96 -5.80
C GLY A 85 14.89 4.62 -7.18
N TYR A 86 14.61 5.64 -7.98
CA TYR A 86 14.10 5.49 -9.34
C TYR A 86 15.02 4.58 -10.17
N LEU A 87 14.48 3.52 -10.78
CA LEU A 87 15.25 2.49 -11.50
C LEU A 87 16.42 1.88 -10.67
N ALA A 88 16.29 1.85 -9.33
CA ALA A 88 17.32 1.42 -8.39
C ALA A 88 18.65 2.19 -8.47
N ASN A 89 18.62 3.45 -8.91
CA ASN A 89 19.82 4.25 -9.16
C ASN A 89 20.42 4.93 -7.91
N GLY A 90 19.74 4.90 -6.76
CA GLY A 90 20.19 5.52 -5.52
C GLY A 90 20.15 7.05 -5.51
N ASP A 91 19.60 7.72 -6.52
CA ASP A 91 19.52 9.18 -6.61
C ASP A 91 18.21 9.71 -5.97
N PRO A 92 18.30 10.43 -4.83
CA PRO A 92 17.12 10.99 -4.18
C PRO A 92 16.40 12.03 -5.04
N ALA A 93 17.12 12.80 -5.86
CA ALA A 93 16.54 13.85 -6.69
C ALA A 93 15.63 13.27 -7.78
N GLN A 94 15.96 12.08 -8.29
CA GLN A 94 15.13 11.36 -9.25
C GLN A 94 13.98 10.59 -8.58
N SER A 95 14.12 10.26 -7.29
CA SER A 95 13.10 9.52 -6.53
C SER A 95 11.95 10.42 -6.07
N ALA A 96 12.22 11.67 -5.71
CA ALA A 96 11.19 12.57 -5.18
C ALA A 96 10.02 12.84 -6.16
N PRO A 97 10.24 13.06 -7.48
CA PRO A 97 9.14 13.16 -8.44
C PRO A 97 8.27 11.90 -8.51
N GLN A 98 8.90 10.72 -8.41
CA GLN A 98 8.20 9.44 -8.43
C GLN A 98 7.38 9.24 -7.16
N ILE A 99 7.94 9.54 -5.99
CA ILE A 99 7.23 9.50 -4.70
C ILE A 99 5.99 10.38 -4.77
N ARG A 100 6.13 11.64 -5.17
CA ARG A 100 5.00 12.57 -5.31
C ARG A 100 3.93 12.01 -6.24
N ASN A 101 4.33 11.53 -7.42
CA ASN A 101 3.39 11.05 -8.42
C ASN A 101 2.61 9.82 -7.93
N VAL A 102 3.32 8.83 -7.37
CA VAL A 102 2.73 7.57 -6.88
C VAL A 102 1.82 7.82 -5.68
N PHE A 103 2.23 8.65 -4.71
CA PHE A 103 1.39 8.99 -3.56
C PHE A 103 0.13 9.75 -4.00
N ALA A 104 0.23 10.63 -5.01
CA ALA A 104 -0.94 11.29 -5.58
C ALA A 104 -1.95 10.30 -6.20
N ARG A 105 -1.49 9.19 -6.79
CA ARG A 105 -2.38 8.10 -7.27
C ARG A 105 -3.09 7.38 -6.13
N MET A 106 -2.56 7.46 -4.91
CA MET A 106 -3.15 6.90 -3.69
C MET A 106 -3.87 7.94 -2.83
N SER A 107 -4.30 9.05 -3.44
CA SER A 107 -5.05 10.13 -2.79
C SER A 107 -4.30 10.86 -1.67
N MET A 108 -2.97 10.94 -1.76
CA MET A 108 -2.15 11.72 -0.81
C MET A 108 -1.52 12.93 -1.51
N ASN A 109 -1.54 14.09 -0.85
CA ASN A 109 -0.87 15.30 -1.33
C ASN A 109 0.56 15.45 -0.77
N ASP A 110 1.29 16.50 -1.19
CA ASP A 110 2.69 16.78 -0.79
C ASP A 110 2.91 16.97 0.73
N THR A 111 1.89 17.34 1.52
CA THR A 111 1.99 17.49 2.99
C THR A 111 1.69 16.18 3.73
N GLU A 112 0.85 15.33 3.14
CA GLU A 112 0.52 14.01 3.69
C GLU A 112 1.60 12.97 3.37
N THR A 113 2.38 13.20 2.30
CA THR A 113 3.49 12.37 1.82
C THR A 113 4.80 12.74 2.52
#